data_AF-A0AAV5LY37-F1
#
_entry.id   AF-A0AAV5LY37-F1
#
_cell.length_a   1.000
_cell.length_b   1.000
_cell.length_c   1.000
_cell.angle_alpha   90.00
_cell.angle_beta   90.00
_cell.angle_gamma   90.00
#
_symmetry.space_group_name_H-M   'P 1'
#
loop_
_entity.id
_entity.type
_entity.pdbx_description
1 polymer ?
#
loop_
_entity_poly.entity_id
_entity_poly.type
_entity_poly.pdbx_seq_one_letter_code
_entity_poly.pdbx_strand_id
1 'polypeptide(L)'
;MARKISKTEKIKFDYLEGLLYRTRDPDTTLMECIREITYYETKARGCYAEEIRMSKQAFIEMLLLDGCFIVELFRKGCWSGSESLTSDSFETKSLLQLALVFFDNIFSSEKSPTQLDLFANQEIQHILDLIRTSLVLPLGEQQGQEESSVSWRTISSATSIKESGISFRTVRSPSILDVKFRRGTLEMPSILVQETIEPAVRNLISYEHCYPNCSSRITSYAILLDNLINNEEDMEELGKSGILINWLNPHDNTPFFKMLYHDTFVKEFYYWKLCWEVNEYQQKLWPKWRAFYTHNFFAKPWAIVSQIAAAILLVLAILLVLTFLQTIYSMK
;
A
#
# COMPACT_ATOMS: atom_id res chain seq x y z
N MET A 1 43.91 10.51 -16.44
CA MET A 1 43.60 9.08 -16.22
C MET A 1 42.08 8.95 -16.28
N ALA A 2 41.54 8.41 -17.37
CA ALA A 2 40.10 8.36 -17.60
C ALA A 2 39.44 7.45 -16.55
N ARG A 3 38.72 8.05 -15.60
CA ARG A 3 37.91 7.33 -14.62
C ARG A 3 36.87 6.54 -15.42
N LYS A 4 36.85 5.22 -15.30
CA LYS A 4 35.82 4.38 -15.94
C LYS A 4 34.51 4.66 -15.22
N ILE A 5 33.80 5.68 -15.66
CA ILE A 5 32.51 6.10 -15.12
C ILE A 5 31.55 4.91 -15.23
N SER A 6 30.91 4.54 -14.12
CA SER A 6 29.94 3.44 -14.12
C SER A 6 28.77 3.79 -15.06
N LYS A 7 28.08 2.79 -15.62
CA LYS A 7 26.91 3.03 -16.50
C LYS A 7 25.88 3.96 -15.84
N THR A 8 25.70 3.84 -14.53
CA THR A 8 24.78 4.66 -13.72
C THR A 8 25.23 6.10 -13.61
N GLU A 9 26.52 6.35 -13.37
CA GLU A 9 27.06 7.71 -13.29
C GLU A 9 26.92 8.43 -14.64
N LYS A 10 27.10 7.74 -15.76
CA LYS A 10 26.88 8.32 -17.08
C LYS A 10 25.44 8.83 -17.25
N ILE A 11 24.44 8.04 -16.82
CA ILE A 11 23.03 8.46 -16.87
C ILE A 11 22.81 9.73 -16.04
N LYS A 12 23.43 9.84 -14.85
CA LYS A 12 23.31 11.05 -14.02
C LYS A 12 23.90 12.28 -14.70
N PHE A 13 25.04 12.14 -15.39
CA PHE A 13 25.61 13.21 -16.21
C PHE A 13 24.68 13.63 -17.36
N ASP A 14 24.10 12.68 -18.08
CA ASP A 14 23.14 12.98 -19.16
C ASP A 14 21.91 13.75 -18.63
N TYR A 15 21.49 13.47 -17.38
CA TYR A 15 20.40 14.19 -16.72
C TYR A 15 20.81 15.59 -16.27
N LEU A 16 22.04 15.76 -15.76
CA LEU A 16 22.60 17.08 -15.45
C LEU A 16 22.67 17.96 -16.70
N GLU A 17 23.22 17.45 -17.80
CA GLU A 17 23.28 18.19 -19.08
C GLU A 17 21.88 18.56 -19.57
N GLY A 18 20.93 17.61 -19.51
CA GLY A 18 19.54 17.85 -19.88
C GLY A 18 18.86 18.92 -19.03
N LEU A 19 19.17 18.99 -17.73
CA LEU A 19 18.65 20.02 -16.83
C LEU A 19 19.28 21.39 -17.12
N LEU A 20 20.60 21.44 -17.27
CA LEU A 20 21.34 22.69 -17.55
C LEU A 20 21.00 23.28 -18.91
N TYR A 21 20.79 22.46 -19.94
CA TYR A 21 20.40 22.94 -21.28
C TYR A 21 19.09 23.73 -21.30
N ARG A 22 18.23 23.55 -20.28
CA ARG A 22 16.96 24.28 -20.14
C ARG A 22 17.13 25.66 -19.50
N THR A 23 18.28 25.96 -18.92
CA THR A 23 18.52 27.24 -18.27
C THR A 23 19.03 28.26 -19.30
N ARG A 24 18.85 29.54 -19.01
CA ARG A 24 19.32 30.63 -19.91
C ARG A 24 20.84 30.69 -19.97
N ASP A 25 21.50 30.32 -18.88
CA ASP A 25 22.94 30.34 -18.72
C ASP A 25 23.38 29.07 -17.95
N PRO A 26 23.71 27.99 -18.67
CA PRO A 26 24.13 26.72 -18.09
C PRO A 26 25.34 26.84 -17.17
N ASP A 27 26.36 27.62 -17.56
CA ASP A 27 27.61 27.75 -16.82
C ASP A 27 27.39 28.50 -15.51
N THR A 28 26.68 29.62 -15.56
CA THR A 28 26.34 30.38 -14.34
C THR A 28 25.46 29.55 -13.41
N THR A 29 24.46 28.86 -13.95
CA THR A 29 23.57 28.01 -13.14
C THR A 29 24.35 26.88 -12.44
N LEU A 30 25.26 26.23 -13.17
CA LEU A 30 26.11 25.19 -12.61
C LEU A 30 27.01 25.72 -11.48
N MET A 31 27.61 26.91 -11.68
CA MET A 31 28.43 27.55 -10.65
C MET A 31 27.62 27.90 -9.40
N GLU A 32 26.38 28.40 -9.57
CA GLU A 32 25.46 28.66 -8.46
C GLU A 32 25.13 27.37 -7.70
N CYS A 33 24.77 26.28 -8.39
CA CYS A 33 24.52 25.00 -7.75
C CYS A 33 25.73 24.49 -6.96
N ILE A 34 26.93 24.54 -7.55
CA ILE A 34 28.17 24.13 -6.87
C ILE A 34 28.39 24.99 -5.62
N ARG A 35 28.16 26.31 -5.70
CA ARG A 35 28.30 27.23 -4.57
C ARG A 35 27.35 26.88 -3.44
N GLU A 36 26.07 26.67 -3.73
CA GLU A 36 25.05 26.32 -2.72
C GLU A 36 25.35 24.96 -2.07
N ILE A 37 25.71 23.94 -2.86
CA ILE A 37 26.08 22.62 -2.32
C ILE A 37 27.36 22.73 -1.47
N THR A 38 28.34 23.52 -1.89
CA THR A 38 29.56 23.77 -1.12
C THR A 38 29.26 24.43 0.23
N TYR A 39 28.28 25.32 0.28
CA TYR A 39 27.82 25.96 1.51
C TYR A 39 27.16 24.97 2.47
N TYR A 40 26.32 24.06 1.97
CA TYR A 40 25.64 23.04 2.78
C TYR A 40 26.46 21.77 3.05
N GLU A 41 27.64 21.63 2.45
CA GLU A 41 28.43 20.40 2.42
C GLU A 41 28.63 19.77 3.80
N THR A 42 29.06 20.56 4.78
CA THR A 42 29.35 20.04 6.13
C THR A 42 28.06 19.63 6.85
N LYS A 43 26.97 20.38 6.65
CA LYS A 43 25.64 20.02 7.19
C LYS A 43 25.14 18.72 6.55
N ALA A 44 25.27 18.59 5.23
CA ALA A 44 24.87 17.40 4.48
C ALA A 44 25.63 16.16 4.95
N ARG A 45 26.94 16.25 5.19
CA ARG A 45 27.73 15.15 5.78
C ARG A 45 27.22 14.74 7.15
N GLY A 46 26.84 15.70 7.98
CA GLY A 46 26.26 15.46 9.31
C GLY A 46 24.90 14.75 9.27
N CYS A 47 24.22 14.68 8.12
CA CYS A 47 22.98 13.94 7.95
C CYS A 47 23.18 12.44 7.71
N TYR A 48 24.42 11.98 7.47
CA TYR A 48 24.71 10.56 7.30
C TYR A 48 25.12 9.95 8.64
N ALA A 49 24.59 8.77 8.95
CA ALA A 49 24.93 8.04 10.18
C ALA A 49 26.39 7.59 10.21
N GLU A 50 26.94 7.27 9.03
CA GLU A 50 28.33 6.82 8.86
C GLU A 50 29.24 7.97 8.40
N GLU A 51 30.51 7.88 8.79
CA GLU A 51 31.52 8.82 8.33
C GLU A 51 31.83 8.63 6.84
N ILE A 52 31.62 9.69 6.06
CA ILE A 52 31.87 9.67 4.63
C ILE A 52 33.35 9.92 4.33
N ARG A 53 34.10 8.86 4.00
CA ARG A 53 35.57 8.91 3.78
C ARG A 53 36.05 9.57 2.47
N MET A 54 35.16 10.19 1.69
CA MET A 54 35.52 10.83 0.42
C MET A 54 35.95 12.29 0.61
N SER A 55 36.71 12.83 -0.35
CA SER A 55 37.11 14.23 -0.35
C SER A 55 35.91 15.17 -0.46
N LYS A 56 36.06 16.41 0.01
CA LYS A 56 35.04 17.47 -0.12
C LYS A 56 34.57 17.61 -1.57
N GLN A 57 35.50 17.65 -2.52
CA GLN A 57 35.19 17.78 -3.95
C GLN A 57 34.35 16.60 -4.47
N ALA A 58 34.75 15.37 -4.16
CA ALA A 58 34.03 14.18 -4.62
C ALA A 58 32.61 14.10 -4.02
N PHE A 59 32.44 14.57 -2.78
CA PHE A 59 31.13 14.62 -2.14
C PHE A 59 30.22 15.69 -2.74
N ILE A 60 30.75 16.89 -3.04
CA ILE A 60 30.00 17.95 -3.74
C ILE A 60 29.58 17.47 -5.13
N GLU A 61 30.48 16.83 -5.88
CA GLU A 61 30.18 16.27 -7.21
C GLU A 61 29.06 15.23 -7.12
N MET A 62 29.10 14.33 -6.13
CA MET A 62 28.04 13.35 -5.90
C MET A 62 26.70 14.01 -5.60
N LEU A 63 26.65 14.96 -4.64
CA LEU A 63 25.42 15.65 -4.27
C LEU A 63 24.82 16.42 -5.46
N LEU A 64 25.66 17.05 -6.28
CA LEU A 64 25.23 17.77 -7.48
C LEU A 64 24.60 16.81 -8.48
N LEU A 65 25.31 15.73 -8.84
CA LEU A 65 24.82 14.75 -9.81
C LEU A 65 23.54 14.07 -9.34
N ASP A 66 23.48 13.68 -8.06
CA ASP A 66 22.33 12.99 -7.49
C ASP A 66 21.13 13.93 -7.35
N GLY A 67 21.35 15.17 -6.91
CA GLY A 67 20.30 16.19 -6.82
C GLY A 67 19.72 16.54 -8.19
N CYS A 68 20.57 16.84 -9.18
CA CYS A 68 20.13 17.13 -10.54
C CYS A 68 19.43 15.94 -11.19
N PHE A 69 19.93 14.72 -10.96
CA PHE A 69 19.26 13.50 -11.41
C PHE A 69 17.85 13.38 -10.84
N ILE A 70 17.66 13.57 -9.53
CA ILE A 70 16.34 13.50 -8.89
C ILE A 70 15.38 14.56 -9.46
N VAL A 71 15.85 15.80 -9.59
CA VAL A 71 15.03 16.90 -10.13
C VAL A 71 14.59 16.61 -11.56
N GLU A 72 15.53 16.27 -12.45
CA GLU A 72 15.21 15.97 -13.85
C GLU A 72 14.40 14.67 -13.99
N LEU A 73 14.59 13.68 -13.11
CA LEU A 73 13.78 12.47 -13.03
C LEU A 73 12.32 12.81 -12.71
N PHE A 74 12.05 13.65 -11.72
CA PHE A 74 10.68 14.09 -11.41
C PHE A 74 10.05 14.83 -12.58
N ARG A 75 10.82 15.70 -13.25
CA ARG A 75 10.35 16.42 -14.46
C ARG A 75 9.98 15.46 -15.59
N LYS A 76 10.84 14.48 -15.89
CA LYS A 76 10.58 13.48 -16.94
C LYS A 76 9.45 12.52 -16.59
N GLY A 77 9.33 12.12 -15.32
CA GLY A 77 8.21 11.27 -14.86
C GLY A 77 6.85 11.96 -15.00
N CYS A 78 6.80 13.29 -14.84
CA CYS A 78 5.59 14.06 -15.10
C CYS A 78 5.17 14.06 -16.59
N TRP A 79 6.12 13.90 -17.52
CA TRP A 79 5.87 13.89 -18.96
C TRP A 79 5.19 12.59 -19.42
N SER A 80 5.60 11.44 -18.90
CA SER A 80 5.03 10.14 -19.30
C SER A 80 3.58 9.95 -18.88
N GLY A 81 3.08 10.74 -17.93
CA GLY A 81 1.70 10.64 -17.44
C GLY A 81 0.71 11.64 -18.05
N SER A 82 1.13 12.70 -18.74
CA SER A 82 0.28 13.86 -19.04
C SER A 82 0.23 14.20 -20.53
N GLU A 83 -0.65 13.54 -21.30
CA GLU A 83 -0.92 13.91 -22.70
C GLU A 83 -1.66 15.26 -22.87
N SER A 84 -2.07 15.94 -21.79
CA SER A 84 -2.99 17.10 -21.88
C SER A 84 -2.47 18.44 -21.34
N LEU A 85 -1.19 18.56 -20.97
CA LEU A 85 -0.64 19.84 -20.50
C LEU A 85 0.46 20.33 -21.43
N THR A 86 0.29 21.54 -21.97
CA THR A 86 1.23 22.24 -22.85
C THR A 86 2.61 22.35 -22.21
N SER A 87 3.66 22.25 -23.02
CA SER A 87 5.09 22.28 -22.64
C SER A 87 5.46 23.43 -21.68
N ASP A 88 4.81 24.59 -21.83
CA ASP A 88 5.07 25.79 -21.03
C ASP A 88 4.67 25.65 -19.54
N SER A 89 3.74 24.74 -19.21
CA SER A 89 3.23 24.61 -17.83
C SER A 89 4.16 23.81 -16.89
N PHE A 90 5.18 23.13 -17.44
CA PHE A 90 6.11 22.31 -16.66
C PHE A 90 7.38 23.06 -16.26
N GLU A 91 7.74 24.16 -16.93
CA GLU A 91 8.91 24.96 -16.58
C GLU A 91 8.72 25.74 -15.26
N THR A 92 7.47 26.01 -14.86
CA THR A 92 7.13 26.80 -13.67
C THR A 92 6.76 25.98 -12.44
N LYS A 93 6.81 24.64 -12.51
CA LYS A 93 6.42 23.79 -11.38
C LYS A 93 7.47 23.79 -10.28
N SER A 94 7.04 23.99 -9.02
CA SER A 94 7.93 23.85 -7.87
C SER A 94 8.39 22.40 -7.69
N LEU A 95 9.52 22.21 -6.99
CA LEU A 95 10.00 20.85 -6.66
C LEU A 95 8.93 20.00 -5.94
N LEU A 96 8.12 20.65 -5.10
CA LEU A 96 7.00 20.02 -4.41
C LEU A 96 5.96 19.46 -5.37
N GLN A 97 5.58 20.25 -6.38
CA GLN A 97 4.62 19.85 -7.41
C GLN A 97 5.17 18.70 -8.26
N LEU A 98 6.45 18.76 -8.62
CA LEU A 98 7.10 17.70 -9.39
C LEU A 98 7.14 16.40 -8.60
N ALA A 99 7.51 16.45 -7.31
CA ALA A 99 7.51 15.29 -6.44
C ALA A 99 6.09 14.70 -6.26
N LEU A 100 5.09 15.53 -5.95
CA LEU A 100 3.70 15.05 -5.79
C LEU A 100 3.21 14.32 -7.05
N VAL A 101 3.41 14.90 -8.24
CA VAL A 101 2.96 14.29 -9.49
C VAL A 101 3.75 13.01 -9.79
N PHE A 102 5.05 12.98 -9.50
CA PHE A 102 5.87 11.78 -9.68
C PHE A 102 5.39 10.63 -8.79
N PHE A 103 5.08 10.93 -7.53
CA PHE A 103 4.69 9.95 -6.52
C PHE A 103 3.19 9.60 -6.49
N ASP A 104 2.32 10.37 -7.13
CA ASP A 104 0.86 10.12 -7.21
C ASP A 104 0.54 8.72 -7.75
N ASN A 105 1.29 8.29 -8.78
CA ASN A 105 1.14 6.98 -9.41
C ASN A 105 1.68 5.81 -8.57
N ILE A 106 2.28 6.05 -7.39
CA ILE A 106 2.75 4.94 -6.53
C ILE A 106 1.57 4.17 -5.94
N PHE A 107 0.54 4.89 -5.52
CA PHE A 107 -0.53 4.30 -4.70
C PHE A 107 -1.84 4.11 -5.45
N SER A 108 -2.10 4.92 -6.48
CA SER A 108 -3.39 4.92 -7.19
C SER A 108 -3.20 5.08 -8.69
N SER A 109 -4.03 4.38 -9.47
CA SER A 109 -4.08 4.52 -10.93
C SER A 109 -4.98 5.68 -11.38
N GLU A 110 -5.88 6.15 -10.50
CA GLU A 110 -6.73 7.31 -10.78
C GLU A 110 -6.06 8.58 -10.26
N LYS A 111 -5.85 9.55 -11.17
CA LYS A 111 -5.30 10.85 -10.81
C LYS A 111 -6.28 11.62 -9.94
N SER A 112 -5.89 11.87 -8.70
CA SER A 112 -6.60 12.86 -7.89
C SER A 112 -6.15 14.27 -8.30
N PRO A 113 -7.04 15.27 -8.30
CA PRO A 113 -6.60 16.65 -8.52
C PRO A 113 -5.61 17.02 -7.41
N THR A 114 -4.37 17.35 -7.78
CA THR A 114 -3.32 17.70 -6.82
C THR A 114 -3.77 18.94 -6.03
N GLN A 115 -4.19 18.74 -4.78
CA GLN A 115 -4.69 19.81 -3.91
C GLN A 115 -3.50 20.56 -3.29
N LEU A 116 -2.78 21.30 -4.12
CA LEU A 116 -1.61 22.10 -3.73
C LEU A 116 -1.92 23.12 -2.63
N ASP A 117 -3.16 23.61 -2.59
CA ASP A 117 -3.64 24.55 -1.58
C ASP A 117 -3.60 23.96 -0.16
N LEU A 118 -3.70 22.63 -0.01
CA LEU A 118 -3.62 21.97 1.30
C LEU A 118 -2.25 22.10 1.95
N PHE A 119 -1.20 22.28 1.14
CA PHE A 119 0.18 22.36 1.61
C PHE A 119 0.62 23.80 1.91
N ALA A 120 -0.20 24.81 1.59
CA ALA A 120 0.18 26.22 1.72
C ALA A 120 0.58 26.62 3.16
N ASN A 121 0.08 25.89 4.17
CA ASN A 121 0.34 26.15 5.58
C ASN A 121 1.24 25.08 6.24
N GLN A 122 1.89 24.21 5.46
CA GLN A 122 2.67 23.08 5.97
C GLN A 122 4.16 23.27 5.66
N GLU A 123 4.98 23.16 6.71
CA GLU A 123 6.43 23.14 6.56
C GLU A 123 6.88 21.71 6.23
N ILE A 124 7.03 21.43 4.93
CA ILE A 124 7.47 20.12 4.44
C ILE A 124 8.98 19.99 4.64
N GLN A 125 9.39 19.02 5.45
CA GLN A 125 10.80 18.80 5.80
C GLN A 125 11.57 18.07 4.69
N HIS A 126 10.93 17.08 4.06
CA HIS A 126 11.53 16.25 3.01
C HIS A 126 10.45 15.53 2.17
N ILE A 127 10.86 14.86 1.08
CA ILE A 127 9.95 14.19 0.13
C ILE A 127 9.08 13.12 0.81
N LEU A 128 9.63 12.35 1.75
CA LEU A 128 8.85 11.32 2.45
C LEU A 128 7.74 11.92 3.34
N ASP A 129 8.00 13.06 3.98
CA ASP A 129 7.02 13.82 4.74
C ASP A 129 5.95 14.41 3.80
N LEU A 130 6.35 14.93 2.63
CA LEU A 130 5.41 15.34 1.58
C LEU A 130 4.45 14.22 1.18
N ILE A 131 4.97 13.02 0.89
CA ILE A 131 4.14 11.87 0.50
C ILE A 131 3.19 11.51 1.63
N ARG A 132 3.67 11.39 2.87
CA ARG A 132 2.81 11.09 4.01
C ARG A 132 1.72 12.14 4.20
N THR A 133 2.11 13.41 4.18
CA THR A 133 1.24 14.56 4.36
C THR A 133 0.16 14.60 3.27
N SER A 134 0.50 14.25 2.03
CA SER A 134 -0.47 14.11 0.94
C SER A 134 -1.52 13.02 1.18
N LEU A 135 -1.15 11.93 1.86
CA LEU A 135 -2.07 10.84 2.20
C LEU A 135 -2.90 11.15 3.45
N VAL A 136 -2.37 11.91 4.40
CA VAL A 136 -3.02 12.10 5.71
C VAL A 136 -3.90 13.34 5.76
N LEU A 137 -3.45 14.47 5.22
CA LEU A 137 -4.18 15.75 5.32
C LEU A 137 -5.60 15.74 4.76
N PRO A 138 -5.89 15.12 3.58
CA PRO A 138 -7.24 15.17 3.01
C PRO A 138 -8.32 14.53 3.89
N LEU A 139 -7.91 13.72 4.87
CA LEU A 139 -8.82 13.02 5.77
C LEU A 139 -9.14 13.81 7.05
N GLY A 140 -8.46 14.93 7.28
CA GLY A 140 -8.56 15.73 8.50
C GLY A 140 -8.07 15.01 9.75
N GLU A 141 -7.98 15.74 10.87
CA GLU A 141 -7.77 15.15 12.19
C GLU A 141 -9.10 14.62 12.73
N GLN A 142 -9.31 13.30 12.64
CA GLN A 142 -10.25 12.64 13.54
C GLN A 142 -9.49 12.49 14.87
N GLN A 143 -9.95 13.18 15.92
CA GLN A 143 -9.45 12.94 17.28
C GLN A 143 -9.64 11.46 17.56
N GLY A 144 -8.53 10.72 17.69
CA GLY A 144 -8.55 9.40 18.27
C GLY A 144 -9.11 9.56 19.67
N GLN A 145 -10.33 9.06 19.91
CA GLN A 145 -10.79 8.92 21.29
C GLN A 145 -9.82 7.98 21.98
N GLU A 146 -9.17 8.49 23.03
CA GLU A 146 -8.43 7.71 24.00
C GLU A 146 -9.39 6.69 24.60
N GLU A 147 -9.30 5.43 24.17
CA GLU A 147 -9.75 4.33 25.02
C GLU A 147 -8.72 3.20 25.02
N SER A 148 -8.30 2.94 26.25
CA SER A 148 -7.33 1.99 26.76
C SER A 148 -7.54 0.55 26.30
N SER A 149 -6.44 -0.13 25.98
CA SER A 149 -6.15 -1.55 26.30
C SER A 149 -7.25 -2.61 26.06
N VAL A 150 -8.21 -2.39 25.18
CA VAL A 150 -9.09 -3.46 24.71
C VAL A 150 -8.29 -4.22 23.66
N SER A 151 -8.09 -5.51 23.87
CA SER A 151 -7.42 -6.38 22.90
C SER A 151 -8.02 -6.10 21.53
N TRP A 152 -7.20 -5.56 20.62
CA TRP A 152 -7.66 -5.17 19.30
C TRP A 152 -8.34 -6.38 18.66
N ARG A 153 -9.66 -6.34 18.49
CA ARG A 153 -10.34 -7.33 17.66
C ARG A 153 -10.00 -6.96 16.23
N THR A 154 -9.14 -7.77 15.63
CA THR A 154 -8.79 -7.65 14.22
C THR A 154 -10.06 -7.74 13.38
N ILE A 155 -10.03 -7.06 12.23
CA ILE A 155 -11.06 -7.27 11.21
C ILE A 155 -10.88 -8.69 10.63
N SER A 156 -11.98 -9.32 10.21
CA SER A 156 -11.91 -10.60 9.51
C SER A 156 -11.37 -10.44 8.08
N SER A 157 -10.96 -11.54 7.45
CA SER A 157 -10.42 -11.54 6.10
C SER A 157 -11.44 -11.08 5.05
N ALA A 158 -10.98 -10.66 3.87
CA ALA A 158 -11.87 -10.18 2.82
C ALA A 158 -12.93 -11.22 2.42
N THR A 159 -12.52 -12.48 2.31
CA THR A 159 -13.43 -13.60 2.00
C THR A 159 -14.48 -13.78 3.11
N SER A 160 -14.06 -13.78 4.38
CA SER A 160 -14.98 -13.93 5.52
C SER A 160 -15.97 -12.77 5.63
N ILE A 161 -15.52 -11.54 5.36
CA ILE A 161 -16.37 -10.35 5.27
C ILE A 161 -17.43 -10.55 4.17
N LYS A 162 -17.02 -11.01 2.98
CA LYS A 162 -17.92 -11.25 1.85
C LYS A 162 -18.96 -12.31 2.17
N GLU A 163 -18.54 -13.43 2.75
CA GLU A 163 -19.42 -14.53 3.18
C GLU A 163 -20.43 -14.10 4.24
N SER A 164 -20.07 -13.12 5.06
CA SER A 164 -20.97 -12.53 6.06
C SER A 164 -22.04 -11.60 5.45
N GLY A 165 -22.06 -11.44 4.13
CA GLY A 165 -22.99 -10.60 3.39
C GLY A 165 -22.60 -9.12 3.35
N ILE A 166 -21.35 -8.78 3.68
CA ILE A 166 -20.81 -7.43 3.49
C ILE A 166 -20.23 -7.33 2.08
N SER A 167 -20.59 -6.28 1.35
CA SER A 167 -20.02 -6.02 0.03
C SER A 167 -18.83 -5.07 0.10
N PHE A 168 -17.86 -5.26 -0.80
CA PHE A 168 -16.78 -4.31 -1.03
C PHE A 168 -17.17 -3.35 -2.15
N ARG A 169 -16.76 -2.09 -2.03
CA ARG A 169 -17.01 -1.05 -3.03
C ARG A 169 -15.82 -0.12 -3.17
N THR A 170 -15.35 0.06 -4.40
CA THR A 170 -14.34 1.06 -4.70
C THR A 170 -14.92 2.47 -4.65
N VAL A 171 -14.23 3.40 -4.00
CA VAL A 171 -14.58 4.82 -3.93
C VAL A 171 -13.45 5.71 -4.41
N ARG A 172 -13.80 6.84 -5.01
CA ARG A 172 -12.84 7.89 -5.34
C ARG A 172 -12.53 8.72 -4.11
N SER A 173 -11.27 8.76 -3.73
CA SER A 173 -10.76 9.53 -2.61
C SER A 173 -9.40 10.15 -2.95
N PRO A 174 -9.08 11.34 -2.44
CA PRO A 174 -7.74 11.92 -2.54
C PRO A 174 -6.67 11.14 -1.77
N SER A 175 -7.05 10.17 -0.92
CA SER A 175 -6.12 9.36 -0.14
C SER A 175 -6.57 7.90 -0.10
N ILE A 176 -5.62 6.98 -0.32
CA ILE A 176 -5.82 5.53 -0.18
C ILE A 176 -6.20 5.10 1.25
N LEU A 177 -5.98 5.97 2.24
CA LEU A 177 -6.28 5.70 3.64
C LEU A 177 -7.78 5.96 3.97
N ASP A 178 -8.61 6.40 3.01
CA ASP A 178 -10.02 6.70 3.26
C ASP A 178 -10.92 5.46 3.27
N VAL A 179 -10.79 4.63 4.31
CA VAL A 179 -11.62 3.43 4.46
C VAL A 179 -12.83 3.71 5.35
N LYS A 180 -14.03 3.40 4.84
CA LYS A 180 -15.30 3.65 5.54
C LYS A 180 -16.22 2.44 5.47
N PHE A 181 -16.97 2.20 6.53
CA PHE A 181 -18.03 1.20 6.54
C PHE A 181 -19.40 1.88 6.56
N ARG A 182 -20.26 1.54 5.60
CA ARG A 182 -21.61 2.10 5.48
C ARG A 182 -22.62 1.02 5.16
N ARG A 183 -23.57 0.80 6.07
CA ARG A 183 -24.77 -0.04 5.85
C ARG A 183 -24.46 -1.42 5.23
N GLY A 184 -23.43 -2.11 5.73
CA GLY A 184 -23.04 -3.42 5.20
C GLY A 184 -22.17 -3.37 3.94
N THR A 185 -21.64 -2.21 3.58
CA THR A 185 -20.65 -2.06 2.51
C THR A 185 -19.35 -1.48 3.08
N LEU A 186 -18.22 -2.13 2.79
CA LEU A 186 -16.89 -1.59 3.04
C LEU A 186 -16.42 -0.81 1.81
N GLU A 187 -16.32 0.51 1.97
CA GLU A 187 -15.89 1.46 0.95
C GLU A 187 -14.39 1.72 1.09
N MET A 188 -13.62 1.46 0.03
CA MET A 188 -12.16 1.63 0.01
C MET A 188 -11.70 2.24 -1.31
N PRO A 189 -10.67 3.10 -1.31
CA PRO A 189 -10.03 3.53 -2.54
C PRO A 189 -9.29 2.39 -3.23
N SER A 190 -9.10 2.50 -4.54
CA SER A 190 -8.32 1.54 -5.30
C SER A 190 -6.83 1.66 -5.00
N ILE A 191 -6.17 0.52 -4.84
CA ILE A 191 -4.74 0.39 -4.57
C ILE A 191 -4.08 -0.25 -5.79
N LEU A 192 -3.04 0.40 -6.30
CA LEU A 192 -2.24 -0.15 -7.38
C LEU A 192 -1.17 -1.09 -6.81
N VAL A 193 -1.27 -2.38 -7.14
CA VAL A 193 -0.27 -3.39 -6.73
C VAL A 193 0.86 -3.39 -7.75
N GLN A 194 2.02 -2.89 -7.34
CA GLN A 194 3.23 -2.79 -8.16
C GLN A 194 4.49 -2.88 -7.28
N GLU A 195 5.65 -3.15 -7.86
CA GLU A 195 6.90 -3.35 -7.09
C GLU A 195 7.31 -2.13 -6.24
N THR A 196 6.86 -0.92 -6.60
CA THR A 196 7.23 0.32 -5.91
C THR A 196 6.43 0.63 -4.65
N ILE A 197 5.26 0.00 -4.43
CA ILE A 197 4.40 0.35 -3.29
C ILE A 197 4.96 -0.19 -1.96
N GLU A 198 5.62 -1.35 -1.95
CA GLU A 198 6.23 -1.91 -0.73
C GLU A 198 7.34 -1.03 -0.14
N PRO A 199 8.40 -0.67 -0.89
CA PRO A 199 9.44 0.20 -0.34
C PRO A 199 8.89 1.57 0.06
N ALA A 200 7.88 2.08 -0.65
CA ALA A 200 7.20 3.32 -0.28
C ALA A 200 6.47 3.21 1.07
N VAL A 201 5.63 2.17 1.25
CA VAL A 201 4.92 1.91 2.51
C VAL A 201 5.90 1.65 3.65
N ARG A 202 6.94 0.85 3.44
CA ARG A 202 7.97 0.57 4.45
C ARG A 202 8.67 1.84 4.93
N ASN A 203 9.08 2.70 3.99
CA ASN A 203 9.71 3.97 4.34
C ASN A 203 8.74 4.88 5.11
N LEU A 204 7.47 4.94 4.71
CA LEU A 204 6.45 5.71 5.43
C LEU A 204 6.20 5.18 6.86
N ILE A 205 6.16 3.86 7.04
CA ILE A 205 6.04 3.23 8.37
C ILE A 205 7.27 3.55 9.23
N SER A 206 8.48 3.44 8.67
CA SER A 206 9.72 3.83 9.36
C SER A 206 9.69 5.30 9.77
N TYR A 207 9.19 6.18 8.90
CA TYR A 207 9.00 7.59 9.22
C TYR A 207 8.02 7.79 10.39
N GLU A 208 6.86 7.12 10.39
CA GLU A 208 5.90 7.22 11.50
C GLU A 208 6.49 6.74 12.84
N HIS A 209 7.40 5.76 12.83
CA HIS A 209 8.06 5.27 14.05
C HIS A 209 9.22 6.14 14.53
N CYS A 210 9.96 6.77 13.61
CA CYS A 210 11.12 7.59 13.97
C CYS A 210 10.74 9.00 14.43
N TYR A 211 9.56 9.51 14.08
CA TYR A 211 9.14 10.87 14.40
C TYR A 211 8.19 10.92 15.61
N PRO A 212 8.55 11.64 16.70
CA PRO A 212 7.67 11.82 17.84
C PRO A 212 6.42 12.62 17.43
N ASN A 213 5.26 12.29 18.03
CA ASN A 213 3.95 12.89 17.74
C ASN A 213 3.45 12.68 16.30
N CYS A 214 3.99 11.70 15.57
CA CYS A 214 3.46 11.31 14.28
C CYS A 214 2.30 10.33 14.46
N SER A 215 1.15 10.58 13.84
CA SER A 215 0.02 9.64 13.89
C SER A 215 0.36 8.37 13.09
N SER A 216 0.09 7.20 13.67
CA SER A 216 0.39 5.89 13.05
C SER A 216 -0.62 5.47 11.98
N ARG A 217 -1.02 6.40 11.10
CA ARG A 217 -2.10 6.16 10.12
C ARG A 217 -1.66 5.22 9.00
N ILE A 218 -0.45 5.37 8.49
CA ILE A 218 0.10 4.47 7.47
C ILE A 218 0.31 3.08 8.07
N THR A 219 0.88 2.99 9.27
CA THR A 219 1.05 1.69 9.96
C THR A 219 -0.29 1.03 10.25
N SER A 220 -1.30 1.78 10.71
CA SER A 220 -2.66 1.26 10.93
C SER A 220 -3.29 0.75 9.64
N TYR A 221 -3.01 1.41 8.51
CA TYR A 221 -3.52 0.99 7.20
C TYR A 221 -2.83 -0.28 6.71
N ALA A 222 -1.51 -0.41 6.91
CA ALA A 222 -0.78 -1.63 6.61
C ALA A 222 -1.33 -2.83 7.41
N ILE A 223 -1.60 -2.64 8.71
CA ILE A 223 -2.25 -3.66 9.56
C ILE A 223 -3.65 -4.00 9.05
N LEU A 224 -4.44 -3.00 8.62
CA LEU A 224 -5.77 -3.23 8.08
C LEU A 224 -5.70 -4.09 6.81
N LEU A 225 -4.78 -3.79 5.89
CA LEU A 225 -4.57 -4.57 4.66
C LEU A 225 -4.09 -5.98 4.96
N ASP A 226 -3.15 -6.15 5.89
CA ASP A 226 -2.65 -7.47 6.30
C ASP A 226 -3.78 -8.36 6.84
N ASN A 227 -4.66 -7.81 7.68
CA ASN A 227 -5.82 -8.55 8.18
C ASN A 227 -6.85 -8.87 7.08
N LEU A 228 -7.04 -7.97 6.11
CA LEU A 228 -7.95 -8.18 4.99
C LEU A 228 -7.41 -9.21 3.99
N ILE A 229 -6.09 -9.29 3.80
CA ILE A 229 -5.39 -10.08 2.77
C ILE A 229 -4.53 -11.16 3.44
N ASN A 230 -5.13 -12.28 3.82
CA ASN A 230 -4.39 -13.39 4.43
C ASN A 230 -3.90 -14.42 3.42
N ASN A 231 -4.67 -14.61 2.34
CA ASN A 231 -4.46 -15.61 1.31
C ASN A 231 -4.80 -15.09 -0.11
N GLU A 232 -4.58 -15.94 -1.12
CA GLU A 232 -4.85 -15.60 -2.53
C GLU A 232 -6.34 -15.37 -2.82
N GLU A 233 -7.25 -16.05 -2.09
CA GLU A 233 -8.70 -15.90 -2.25
C GLU A 233 -9.14 -14.49 -1.83
N ASP A 234 -8.59 -13.96 -0.73
CA ASP A 234 -8.85 -12.61 -0.27
C ASP A 234 -8.38 -11.57 -1.31
N MET A 235 -7.23 -11.81 -1.95
CA MET A 235 -6.73 -10.96 -3.04
C MET A 235 -7.66 -10.99 -4.24
N GLU A 236 -8.12 -12.18 -4.63
CA GLU A 236 -9.04 -12.35 -5.75
C GLU A 236 -10.36 -11.60 -5.49
N GLU A 237 -10.90 -11.67 -4.27
CA GLU A 237 -12.15 -10.97 -3.93
C GLU A 237 -12.01 -9.44 -3.92
N LEU A 238 -10.91 -8.91 -3.39
CA LEU A 238 -10.63 -7.46 -3.47
C LEU A 238 -10.33 -7.02 -4.90
N GLY A 239 -9.72 -7.90 -5.70
CA GLY A 239 -9.50 -7.74 -7.13
C GLY A 239 -10.79 -7.64 -7.93
N LYS A 240 -11.72 -8.59 -7.74
CA LYS A 240 -13.06 -8.58 -8.33
C LYS A 240 -13.85 -7.32 -7.96
N SER A 241 -13.64 -6.82 -6.75
CA SER A 241 -14.30 -5.62 -6.24
C SER A 241 -13.68 -4.32 -6.76
N GLY A 242 -12.57 -4.39 -7.50
CA GLY A 242 -11.83 -3.24 -8.04
C GLY A 242 -11.05 -2.46 -6.98
N ILE A 243 -10.81 -3.04 -5.81
CA ILE A 243 -9.99 -2.43 -4.75
C ILE A 243 -8.52 -2.67 -5.06
N LEU A 244 -8.13 -3.88 -5.48
CA LEU A 244 -6.78 -4.16 -5.93
C LEU A 244 -6.70 -4.06 -7.46
N ILE A 245 -5.85 -3.18 -7.96
CA ILE A 245 -5.55 -3.03 -9.39
C ILE A 245 -4.19 -3.67 -9.69
N ASN A 246 -4.07 -4.33 -10.85
CA ASN A 246 -2.82 -4.91 -11.35
C ASN A 246 -2.25 -6.08 -10.51
N TRP A 247 -3.11 -6.79 -9.76
CA TRP A 247 -2.71 -7.91 -8.90
C TRP A 247 -2.43 -9.24 -9.66
N LEU A 248 -2.18 -9.17 -10.97
CA LEU A 248 -2.28 -10.27 -11.95
C LEU A 248 -1.45 -11.55 -11.68
N ASN A 249 -0.51 -11.54 -10.73
CA ASN A 249 0.22 -12.74 -10.32
C ASN A 249 0.06 -13.03 -8.80
N PRO A 250 -1.05 -13.67 -8.37
CA PRO A 250 -1.34 -13.91 -6.95
C PRO A 250 -0.26 -14.73 -6.22
N HIS A 251 0.42 -15.64 -6.92
CA HIS A 251 1.48 -16.48 -6.37
C HIS A 251 2.74 -15.68 -5.95
N ASP A 252 3.03 -14.55 -6.59
CA ASP A 252 4.17 -13.69 -6.25
C ASP A 252 3.78 -12.57 -5.27
N ASN A 253 2.50 -12.23 -5.20
CA ASN A 253 2.01 -11.05 -4.46
C ASN A 253 1.44 -11.37 -3.06
N THR A 254 1.25 -12.63 -2.69
CA THR A 254 0.79 -12.97 -1.32
C THR A 254 1.87 -12.70 -0.25
N PRO A 255 3.17 -13.00 -0.48
CA PRO A 255 4.24 -12.58 0.43
C PRO A 255 4.39 -11.07 0.54
N PHE A 256 4.03 -10.34 -0.52
CA PHE A 256 4.16 -8.88 -0.61
C PHE A 256 3.43 -8.17 0.54
N PHE A 257 2.15 -8.49 0.77
CA PHE A 257 1.35 -7.84 1.82
C PHE A 257 1.79 -8.24 3.23
N LYS A 258 2.17 -9.51 3.45
CA LYS A 258 2.74 -9.98 4.71
C LYS A 258 4.06 -9.30 5.07
N MET A 259 4.79 -8.80 4.07
CA MET A 259 6.08 -8.14 4.27
C MET A 259 5.95 -6.61 4.47
N LEU A 260 4.78 -6.02 4.21
CA LEU A 260 4.54 -4.58 4.40
C LEU A 260 4.70 -4.15 5.87
N TYR A 261 4.46 -5.07 6.80
CA TYR A 261 4.52 -4.85 8.24
C TYR A 261 5.17 -6.07 8.90
N HIS A 262 6.31 -5.88 9.57
CA HIS A 262 6.98 -6.92 10.37
C HIS A 262 7.16 -6.41 11.79
N ASP A 263 6.38 -6.96 12.74
CA ASP A 263 6.52 -6.76 14.19
C ASP A 263 6.66 -5.30 14.67
N THR A 264 5.83 -4.37 14.17
CA THR A 264 5.87 -2.99 14.66
C THR A 264 4.75 -2.66 15.64
N PHE A 265 5.08 -2.31 16.88
CA PHE A 265 4.08 -2.00 17.91
C PHE A 265 3.32 -0.71 17.57
N VAL A 266 2.01 -0.81 17.33
CA VAL A 266 1.15 0.36 17.15
C VAL A 266 0.51 0.76 18.48
N LYS A 267 0.86 1.95 18.95
CA LYS A 267 0.30 2.52 20.19
C LYS A 267 -1.18 2.90 20.02
N GLU A 268 -1.54 3.45 18.86
CA GLU A 268 -2.89 3.93 18.54
C GLU A 268 -3.31 3.43 17.15
N PHE A 269 -4.24 2.48 17.12
CA PHE A 269 -4.75 1.93 15.86
C PHE A 269 -5.89 2.79 15.32
N TYR A 270 -5.66 3.44 14.18
CA TYR A 270 -6.60 4.42 13.60
C TYR A 270 -7.94 3.80 13.17
N TYR A 271 -7.93 2.59 12.62
CA TYR A 271 -9.13 1.92 12.09
C TYR A 271 -9.90 1.12 13.14
N TRP A 272 -9.66 1.35 14.44
CA TRP A 272 -10.31 0.56 15.50
C TRP A 272 -11.84 0.61 15.40
N LYS A 273 -12.38 1.81 15.15
CA LYS A 273 -13.82 2.03 15.03
C LYS A 273 -14.39 1.31 13.82
N LEU A 274 -13.67 1.35 12.69
CA LEU A 274 -14.04 0.62 11.48
C LEU A 274 -14.10 -0.89 11.76
N CYS A 275 -13.06 -1.46 12.38
CA CYS A 275 -13.02 -2.88 12.73
C CYS A 275 -14.16 -3.24 13.69
N TRP A 276 -14.46 -2.37 14.66
CA TRP A 276 -15.58 -2.55 15.59
C TRP A 276 -16.92 -2.58 14.86
N GLU A 277 -17.20 -1.60 13.98
CA GLU A 277 -18.45 -1.51 13.22
C GLU A 277 -18.66 -2.73 12.30
N VAL A 278 -17.60 -3.20 11.63
CA VAL A 278 -17.65 -4.40 10.77
C VAL A 278 -17.94 -5.64 11.61
N ASN A 279 -17.18 -5.84 12.69
CA ASN A 279 -17.34 -7.01 13.56
C ASN A 279 -18.72 -7.05 14.24
N GLU A 280 -19.24 -5.89 14.67
CA GLU A 280 -20.58 -5.79 15.24
C GLU A 280 -21.66 -6.13 14.21
N TYR A 281 -21.51 -5.68 12.96
CA TYR A 281 -22.43 -5.98 11.88
C TYR A 281 -22.44 -7.49 11.55
N GLN A 282 -21.27 -8.13 11.48
CA GLN A 282 -21.15 -9.58 11.28
C GLN A 282 -21.82 -10.36 12.43
N GLN A 283 -21.61 -9.95 13.69
CA GLN A 283 -22.26 -10.60 14.84
C GLN A 283 -23.78 -10.47 14.83
N LYS A 284 -24.34 -9.36 14.31
CA LYS A 284 -25.79 -9.18 14.17
C LYS A 284 -26.41 -10.04 13.06
N LEU A 285 -25.64 -10.32 12.00
CA LEU A 285 -26.09 -11.13 10.86
C LEU A 285 -25.90 -12.63 11.08
N TRP A 286 -24.84 -13.05 11.78
CA TRP A 286 -24.51 -14.45 12.00
C TRP A 286 -25.66 -15.28 12.60
N PRO A 287 -26.37 -14.84 13.66
CA PRO A 287 -27.53 -15.57 14.17
C PRO A 287 -28.67 -15.68 13.16
N LYS A 288 -28.88 -14.66 12.32
CA LYS A 288 -29.96 -14.63 11.31
C LYS A 288 -29.65 -15.57 10.15
N TRP A 289 -28.43 -15.55 9.65
CA TRP A 289 -27.98 -16.49 8.60
C TRP A 289 -27.92 -17.92 9.11
N ARG A 290 -27.42 -18.13 10.33
CA ARG A 290 -27.44 -19.44 10.96
C ARG A 290 -28.89 -19.94 11.12
N ALA A 291 -29.82 -19.09 11.56
CA ALA A 291 -31.23 -19.45 11.64
C ALA A 291 -31.84 -19.74 10.26
N PHE A 292 -31.48 -18.97 9.23
CA PHE A 292 -31.92 -19.21 7.85
C PHE A 292 -31.36 -20.52 7.28
N TYR A 293 -30.08 -20.83 7.51
CA TYR A 293 -29.45 -22.08 7.09
C TYR A 293 -30.01 -23.29 7.85
N THR A 294 -30.15 -23.20 9.17
CA THR A 294 -30.77 -24.28 9.94
C THR A 294 -32.22 -24.48 9.52
N HIS A 295 -32.96 -23.42 9.25
CA HIS A 295 -34.35 -23.55 8.79
C HIS A 295 -34.43 -24.08 7.36
N ASN A 296 -33.72 -23.53 6.37
CA ASN A 296 -33.92 -23.92 4.98
C ASN A 296 -33.18 -25.19 4.56
N PHE A 297 -32.03 -25.47 5.19
CA PHE A 297 -31.23 -26.66 4.88
C PHE A 297 -31.64 -27.86 5.75
N PHE A 298 -31.85 -27.65 7.07
CA PHE A 298 -32.26 -28.73 7.97
C PHE A 298 -33.78 -28.89 8.12
N ALA A 299 -34.63 -27.92 7.74
CA ALA A 299 -36.09 -28.15 7.71
C ALA A 299 -36.60 -28.80 6.41
N LYS A 300 -35.73 -29.18 5.47
CA LYS A 300 -36.07 -30.14 4.41
C LYS A 300 -35.71 -31.54 4.90
N PRO A 301 -36.67 -32.33 5.44
CA PRO A 301 -36.39 -33.64 6.04
C PRO A 301 -35.69 -34.57 5.03
N TRP A 302 -36.03 -34.42 3.76
CA TRP A 302 -35.51 -35.21 2.64
C TRP A 302 -34.01 -35.07 2.41
N ALA A 303 -33.41 -33.90 2.67
CA ALA A 303 -31.96 -33.71 2.49
C ALA A 303 -31.18 -34.52 3.55
N ILE A 304 -31.67 -34.51 4.80
CA ILE A 304 -31.10 -35.30 5.90
C ILE A 304 -31.29 -36.80 5.64
N VAL A 305 -32.50 -37.21 5.23
CA VAL A 305 -32.79 -38.61 4.87
C VAL A 305 -31.91 -39.08 3.72
N SER A 306 -31.70 -38.25 2.70
CA SER A 306 -30.81 -38.56 1.56
C SER A 306 -29.35 -38.75 2.00
N GLN A 307 -28.87 -37.90 2.91
CA GLN A 307 -27.49 -37.97 3.40
C GLN A 307 -27.27 -39.20 4.29
N ILE A 308 -28.25 -39.52 5.14
CA ILE A 308 -28.23 -40.74 5.97
C ILE A 308 -28.29 -41.99 5.09
N ALA A 309 -29.17 -42.01 4.08
CA ALA A 309 -29.26 -43.13 3.15
C ALA A 309 -27.95 -43.36 2.38
N ALA A 310 -27.30 -42.29 1.91
CA ALA A 310 -26.00 -42.38 1.25
C ALA A 310 -24.91 -42.94 2.18
N ALA A 311 -24.87 -42.52 3.46
CA ALA A 311 -23.95 -43.06 4.45
C ALA A 311 -24.20 -44.55 4.73
N ILE A 312 -25.47 -44.97 4.86
CA ILE A 312 -25.84 -46.39 5.05
C ILE A 312 -25.40 -47.22 3.84
N LEU A 313 -25.68 -46.75 2.62
CA LEU A 313 -25.27 -47.44 1.39
C LEU A 313 -23.76 -47.59 1.29
N LEU A 314 -22.99 -46.57 1.69
CA LEU A 314 -21.53 -46.62 1.70
C LEU A 314 -21.00 -47.63 2.72
N VAL A 315 -21.57 -47.69 3.92
CA VAL A 315 -21.22 -48.69 4.94
C VAL A 315 -21.55 -50.10 4.46
N LEU A 316 -22.73 -50.30 3.86
CA LEU A 316 -23.13 -51.59 3.30
C LEU A 316 -22.19 -52.02 2.16
N ALA A 317 -21.79 -51.10 1.28
CA ALA A 317 -20.83 -51.38 0.22
C ALA A 317 -19.46 -51.81 0.78
N ILE A 318 -18.97 -51.14 1.83
CA ILE A 318 -17.73 -51.51 2.50
C ILE A 318 -17.83 -52.91 3.12
N LEU A 319 -18.92 -53.20 3.84
CA LEU A 319 -19.15 -54.52 4.44
C LEU A 319 -19.21 -55.62 3.39
N LEU A 320 -19.87 -55.36 2.24
CA LEU A 320 -19.98 -56.32 1.15
C LEU A 320 -18.60 -56.63 0.54
N VAL A 321 -17.76 -55.60 0.32
CA VAL A 321 -16.37 -55.78 -0.13
C VAL A 321 -15.56 -56.60 0.87
N LEU A 322 -15.68 -56.32 2.18
CA LEU A 322 -14.98 -57.06 3.23
C LEU A 322 -15.40 -58.54 3.27
N THR A 323 -16.70 -58.82 3.15
CA THR A 323 -17.19 -60.22 3.11
C THR A 323 -16.69 -60.96 1.88
N PHE A 324 -16.66 -60.32 0.71
CA PHE A 324 -16.16 -60.93 -0.52
C PHE A 324 -14.67 -61.26 -0.43
N LEU A 325 -13.87 -60.36 0.14
CA LEU A 325 -12.46 -60.63 0.44
C LEU A 325 -12.31 -61.80 1.41
N GLN A 326 -13.08 -61.84 2.51
CA GLN A 326 -13.05 -62.95 3.45
C GLN A 326 -13.39 -64.30 2.79
N THR A 327 -14.38 -64.34 1.88
CA THR A 327 -14.72 -65.56 1.13
C THR A 327 -13.60 -66.01 0.21
N ILE A 328 -12.93 -65.09 -0.52
CA ILE A 328 -11.78 -65.42 -1.37
C ILE A 328 -10.61 -65.97 -0.55
N TYR A 329 -10.30 -65.33 0.59
CA TYR A 329 -9.22 -65.78 1.48
C TYR A 329 -9.55 -67.10 2.19
N SER A 330 -10.83 -67.42 2.41
CA SER A 330 -11.24 -68.70 3.02
C SER A 330 -11.28 -69.86 2.03
N MET A 331 -11.28 -69.60 0.71
CA MET A 331 -11.26 -70.64 -0.34
C MET A 331 -9.86 -70.91 -0.90
N LYS A 332 -8.82 -70.33 -0.30
CA LYS A 332 -7.41 -70.52 -0.64
C LYS A 332 -6.70 -71.14 0.55
#